data_AF-A0AAX2S0P1-F1
#
_entry.id   AF-A0AAX2S0P1-F1
#
_cell.length_a   1.000
_cell.length_b   1.000
_cell.length_c   1.000
_cell.angle_alpha   90.00
_cell.angle_beta   90.00
_cell.angle_gamma   90.00
#
_symmetry.space_group_name_H-M   'P 1'
#
loop_
_entity.id
_entity.type
_entity.pdbx_description
1 polymer ?
#
loop_
_entity_poly.entity_id
_entity_poly.type
_entity_poly.pdbx_seq_one_letter_code
_entity_poly.pdbx_strand_id
1 'polypeptide(L)'
;MNILFSCDDNYAKYLAVTMLSIIHARDKNNECYTIHFYLLDMGISTVAKDYCIELANKNNCRLDITPINISDFEKFPRTIEYISLSTYARLNLASYLKKFNLTKIIYLDIDILVNHSLLPLWNTDLGNKAIGACYDAFIESQEKSKRMSSQSVSQSVSQSVSQSVSQSVSQSVSQSVSQSVSQSDYKTKLHLPNTHFYFNAGVLLINVVEWEKCHVFEKSLQWIEYCKRNNIEFLYQDQDILNAIFANNVKYLDLRYNFTANALNRLKRVSKKERNQYEEATMPLAIIHYVGPKKSWHEKCSMLKANLFCHLFQQLENPPKEWKIENVPFIRKLKRFAKDLRHKIIYKIY
;
A
#
# COMPACT_ATOMS: atom_id res chain seq x y z
N MET A 1 -18.43 -0.76 10.46
CA MET A 1 -17.18 -0.38 9.75
C MET A 1 -17.17 -1.06 8.40
N ASN A 2 -16.93 -0.31 7.31
CA ASN A 2 -16.92 -0.85 5.95
C ASN A 2 -15.47 -1.12 5.51
N ILE A 3 -15.19 -2.32 5.01
CA ILE A 3 -13.86 -2.74 4.55
C ILE A 3 -13.96 -3.33 3.16
N LEU A 4 -13.13 -2.84 2.23
CA LEU A 4 -13.08 -3.27 0.83
C LEU A 4 -11.82 -4.06 0.54
N PHE A 5 -11.99 -5.16 -0.19
CA PHE A 5 -10.94 -5.96 -0.79
C PHE A 5 -11.16 -6.11 -2.29
N SER A 6 -10.10 -6.43 -3.03
CA SER A 6 -10.14 -6.86 -4.42
C SER A 6 -9.18 -8.03 -4.62
N CYS A 7 -9.67 -9.17 -5.12
CA CYS A 7 -8.79 -10.29 -5.45
C CYS A 7 -9.40 -11.29 -6.43
N ASP A 8 -8.53 -12.15 -6.96
CA ASP A 8 -8.87 -13.34 -7.73
C ASP A 8 -8.84 -14.61 -6.85
N ASP A 9 -9.17 -15.76 -7.45
CA ASP A 9 -9.25 -17.05 -6.73
C ASP A 9 -7.93 -17.47 -6.08
N ASN A 10 -6.77 -17.10 -6.67
CA ASN A 10 -5.46 -17.48 -6.12
C ASN A 10 -5.21 -16.85 -4.74
N TYR A 11 -5.87 -15.72 -4.48
CA TYR A 11 -5.75 -14.96 -3.24
C TYR A 11 -6.90 -15.22 -2.25
N ALA A 12 -7.91 -16.01 -2.60
CA ALA A 12 -9.09 -16.23 -1.75
C ALA A 12 -8.75 -16.83 -0.38
N LYS A 13 -7.78 -17.76 -0.32
CA LYS A 13 -7.30 -18.32 0.96
C LYS A 13 -6.59 -17.30 1.84
N TYR A 14 -5.92 -16.33 1.22
CA TYR A 14 -5.22 -15.25 1.93
C TYR A 14 -6.22 -14.20 2.39
N LEU A 15 -7.24 -13.88 1.57
CA LEU A 15 -8.38 -13.04 1.94
C LEU A 15 -9.04 -13.57 3.23
N ALA A 16 -9.33 -14.87 3.33
CA ALA A 16 -9.92 -15.46 4.51
C ALA A 16 -9.08 -15.22 5.78
N VAL A 17 -7.75 -15.37 5.70
CA VAL A 17 -6.84 -15.09 6.82
C VAL A 17 -6.82 -13.60 7.17
N THR A 18 -6.82 -12.71 6.16
CA THR A 18 -6.83 -11.26 6.37
C THR A 18 -8.14 -10.82 7.03
N MET A 19 -9.29 -11.31 6.58
CA MET A 19 -10.59 -11.12 7.23
C MET A 19 -10.56 -11.58 8.69
N LEU A 20 -10.04 -12.78 8.95
CA LEU A 20 -9.92 -13.31 10.31
C LEU A 20 -9.01 -12.45 11.19
N SER A 21 -7.91 -11.91 10.65
CA SER A 21 -7.04 -10.99 11.39
C SER A 21 -7.76 -9.72 11.86
N ILE A 22 -8.66 -9.19 11.02
CA ILE A 22 -9.47 -8.00 11.34
C ILE A 22 -10.50 -8.33 12.41
N ILE A 23 -11.18 -9.46 12.26
CA ILE A 23 -12.16 -9.98 13.24
C ILE A 23 -11.49 -10.15 14.61
N HIS A 24 -10.35 -10.83 14.65
CA HIS A 24 -9.57 -11.01 15.89
C HIS A 24 -9.13 -9.70 16.51
N ALA A 25 -8.74 -8.72 15.68
CA ALA A 25 -8.37 -7.39 16.17
C ALA A 25 -9.55 -6.66 16.80
N ARG A 26 -10.76 -6.74 16.23
CA ARG A 26 -11.99 -6.20 16.84
C ARG A 26 -12.30 -6.91 18.17
N ASP A 27 -12.34 -8.24 18.15
CA ASP A 27 -12.81 -9.05 19.28
C ASP A 27 -11.87 -8.96 20.48
N LYS A 28 -10.55 -8.99 20.23
CA LYS A 28 -9.55 -8.83 21.28
C LYS A 28 -9.63 -7.47 21.98
N ASN A 29 -10.14 -6.44 21.31
CA ASN A 29 -10.32 -5.10 21.88
C ASN A 29 -11.72 -4.89 22.47
N ASN A 30 -12.57 -5.93 22.55
CA ASN A 30 -13.96 -5.88 23.04
C ASN A 30 -14.81 -4.81 22.32
N GLU A 31 -14.58 -4.63 21.01
CA GLU A 31 -15.22 -3.56 20.25
C GLU A 31 -16.59 -3.99 19.73
N CYS A 32 -17.63 -3.25 20.13
CA CYS A 32 -19.02 -3.55 19.77
C CYS A 32 -19.43 -2.82 18.48
N TYR A 33 -18.83 -3.18 17.35
CA TYR A 33 -19.28 -2.73 16.03
C TYR A 33 -19.30 -3.86 15.02
N THR A 34 -20.26 -3.81 14.10
CA THR A 34 -20.34 -4.76 12.97
C THR A 34 -19.31 -4.38 11.91
N ILE A 35 -18.57 -5.37 11.41
CA ILE A 35 -17.74 -5.23 10.22
C ILE A 35 -18.56 -5.67 9.02
N HIS A 36 -18.61 -4.82 8.01
CA HIS A 36 -19.18 -5.14 6.71
C HIS A 36 -18.06 -5.16 5.69
N PHE A 37 -17.72 -6.36 5.24
CA PHE A 37 -16.77 -6.61 4.18
C PHE A 37 -17.43 -6.47 2.80
N TYR A 38 -16.69 -5.90 1.88
CA TYR A 38 -17.02 -5.78 0.47
C TYR A 38 -15.87 -6.42 -0.31
N LEU A 39 -16.20 -7.29 -1.25
CA LEU A 39 -15.22 -7.94 -2.10
C LEU A 39 -15.52 -7.64 -3.55
N LEU A 40 -14.54 -7.06 -4.24
CA LEU A 40 -14.54 -6.98 -5.69
C LEU A 40 -13.96 -8.30 -6.24
N ASP A 41 -14.81 -9.13 -6.81
CA ASP A 41 -14.53 -10.51 -7.19
C ASP A 41 -14.06 -10.61 -8.64
N MET A 42 -12.85 -11.14 -8.85
CA MET A 42 -12.25 -11.35 -10.17
C MET A 42 -12.11 -12.82 -10.53
N GLY A 43 -13.20 -13.57 -10.37
CA GLY A 43 -13.29 -14.96 -10.78
C GLY A 43 -12.97 -15.94 -9.66
N ILE A 44 -13.28 -15.57 -8.42
CA ILE A 44 -13.21 -16.46 -7.26
C ILE A 44 -14.24 -17.57 -7.41
N SER A 45 -13.81 -18.79 -7.14
CA SER A 45 -14.65 -20.00 -7.15
C SER A 45 -15.80 -19.88 -6.15
N THR A 46 -16.94 -20.52 -6.47
CA THR A 46 -18.10 -20.53 -5.58
C THR A 46 -17.76 -21.10 -4.21
N VAL A 47 -17.00 -22.20 -4.16
CA VAL A 47 -16.55 -22.82 -2.90
C VAL A 47 -15.76 -21.84 -2.02
N ALA A 48 -14.83 -21.09 -2.60
CA ALA A 48 -14.05 -20.11 -1.85
C ALA A 48 -14.90 -18.90 -1.41
N LYS A 49 -15.84 -18.45 -2.23
CA LYS A 49 -16.78 -17.38 -1.87
C LYS A 49 -17.69 -17.78 -0.72
N ASP A 50 -18.31 -18.95 -0.82
CA ASP A 50 -19.20 -19.49 0.21
C ASP A 50 -18.46 -19.62 1.55
N TYR A 51 -17.22 -20.10 1.53
CA TYR A 51 -16.38 -20.16 2.71
C TYR A 51 -16.14 -18.77 3.34
N CYS A 52 -15.80 -17.75 2.54
CA CYS A 52 -15.58 -16.40 3.06
C CYS A 52 -16.86 -15.76 3.61
N ILE A 53 -18.02 -16.04 2.99
CA ILE A 53 -19.33 -15.61 3.47
C ILE A 53 -19.64 -16.26 4.83
N GLU A 54 -19.45 -17.58 4.94
CA GLU A 54 -19.66 -18.33 6.18
C GLU A 54 -18.73 -17.82 7.30
N LEU A 55 -17.45 -17.61 6.99
CA LEU A 55 -16.48 -17.04 7.92
C LEU A 55 -16.93 -15.67 8.44
N ALA A 56 -17.42 -14.79 7.57
CA ALA A 56 -17.93 -13.48 8.01
C ALA A 56 -19.17 -13.65 8.92
N ASN A 57 -20.16 -14.42 8.48
CA ASN A 57 -21.43 -14.58 9.19
C ASN A 57 -21.25 -15.20 10.58
N LYS A 58 -20.42 -16.25 10.72
CA LYS A 58 -20.09 -16.87 12.01
C LYS A 58 -19.47 -15.90 13.02
N ASN A 59 -18.81 -14.85 12.52
CA ASN A 59 -18.11 -13.86 13.33
C ASN A 59 -18.89 -12.54 13.48
N ASN A 60 -20.22 -12.57 13.32
CA ASN A 60 -21.09 -11.38 13.40
C ASN A 60 -20.65 -10.26 12.44
N CYS A 61 -20.17 -10.65 11.26
CA CYS A 61 -19.81 -9.77 10.15
C CYS A 61 -20.69 -10.09 8.95
N ARG A 62 -20.64 -9.23 7.93
CA ARG A 62 -21.27 -9.45 6.63
C ARG A 62 -20.23 -9.37 5.53
N LEU A 63 -20.40 -10.15 4.46
CA LEU A 63 -19.63 -10.03 3.23
C LEU A 63 -20.58 -9.84 2.04
N ASP A 64 -20.47 -8.72 1.33
CA ASP A 64 -21.09 -8.56 0.01
C ASP A 64 -20.04 -8.67 -1.09
N ILE A 65 -20.38 -9.44 -2.13
CA ILE A 65 -19.50 -9.71 -3.25
C ILE A 65 -20.03 -9.00 -4.50
N THR A 66 -19.17 -8.27 -5.18
CA THR A 66 -19.46 -7.61 -6.46
C THR A 66 -18.53 -8.17 -7.52
N PRO A 67 -19.03 -8.97 -8.49
CA PRO A 67 -18.21 -9.48 -9.57
C PRO A 67 -17.71 -8.32 -10.45
N ILE A 68 -16.47 -8.42 -10.90
CA ILE A 68 -15.88 -7.48 -11.84
C ILE A 68 -15.56 -8.18 -13.16
N ASN A 69 -15.81 -7.48 -14.26
CA ASN A 69 -15.37 -7.94 -15.56
C ASN A 69 -13.90 -7.55 -15.79
N ILE A 70 -13.05 -8.55 -16.05
CA ILE A 70 -11.61 -8.36 -16.31
C ILE A 70 -11.39 -7.48 -17.55
N SER A 71 -12.32 -7.50 -18.51
CA SER A 71 -12.25 -6.71 -19.74
C SER A 71 -12.16 -5.20 -19.48
N ASP A 72 -12.69 -4.72 -18.35
CA ASP A 72 -12.66 -3.31 -17.96
C ASP A 72 -11.21 -2.79 -17.82
N PHE A 73 -10.24 -3.69 -17.58
CA PHE A 73 -8.85 -3.35 -17.27
C PHE A 73 -7.83 -3.87 -18.28
N GLU A 74 -8.24 -4.45 -19.41
CA GLU A 74 -7.30 -5.01 -20.41
C GLU A 74 -6.31 -3.98 -20.97
N LYS A 75 -6.69 -2.69 -21.00
CA LYS A 75 -5.84 -1.59 -21.50
C LYS A 75 -4.83 -1.07 -20.48
N PHE A 76 -4.90 -1.53 -19.23
CA PHE A 76 -4.04 -1.09 -18.13
C PHE A 76 -2.69 -1.83 -18.16
N PRO A 77 -1.58 -1.15 -17.83
CA PRO A 77 -0.25 -1.72 -17.94
C PRO A 77 0.00 -2.83 -16.91
N ARG A 78 0.73 -3.89 -17.28
CA ARG A 78 1.20 -4.95 -16.36
C ARG A 78 2.71 -4.94 -16.27
N THR A 79 3.26 -4.13 -15.37
CA THR A 79 4.72 -3.94 -15.22
C THR A 79 5.36 -4.74 -14.07
N ILE A 80 4.56 -5.41 -13.24
CA ILE A 80 5.01 -6.19 -12.08
C ILE A 80 4.43 -7.59 -12.20
N GLU A 81 5.30 -8.59 -12.34
CA GLU A 81 4.94 -9.99 -12.67
C GLU A 81 4.01 -10.65 -11.63
N TYR A 82 4.16 -10.31 -10.35
CA TYR A 82 3.41 -10.95 -9.25
C TYR A 82 2.10 -10.22 -8.88
N ILE A 83 1.72 -9.14 -9.57
CA ILE A 83 0.49 -8.38 -9.31
C ILE A 83 -0.53 -8.68 -10.41
N SER A 84 -1.73 -9.11 -10.03
CA SER A 84 -2.81 -9.39 -10.99
C SER A 84 -3.58 -8.11 -11.35
N LEU A 85 -4.41 -8.18 -12.41
CA LEU A 85 -5.26 -7.05 -12.81
C LEU A 85 -6.23 -6.60 -11.70
N SER A 86 -6.42 -7.40 -10.65
CA SER A 86 -7.27 -7.04 -9.51
C SER A 86 -6.79 -5.83 -8.73
N THR A 87 -5.53 -5.43 -8.91
CA THR A 87 -5.05 -4.19 -8.33
C THR A 87 -5.77 -2.95 -8.90
N TYR A 88 -6.20 -2.99 -10.17
CA TYR A 88 -6.87 -1.86 -10.83
C TYR A 88 -8.35 -1.71 -10.51
N ALA A 89 -8.98 -2.77 -10.00
CA ALA A 89 -10.38 -2.77 -9.56
C ALA A 89 -10.70 -1.60 -8.61
N ARG A 90 -9.74 -1.22 -7.74
CA ARG A 90 -9.90 -0.13 -6.78
C ARG A 90 -10.13 1.22 -7.48
N LEU A 91 -9.61 1.43 -8.69
CA LEU A 91 -9.76 2.69 -9.42
C LEU A 91 -11.23 3.01 -9.75
N ASN A 92 -12.07 1.98 -9.89
CA ASN A 92 -13.50 2.11 -10.18
C ASN A 92 -14.40 1.69 -8.98
N LEU A 93 -13.85 1.65 -7.76
CA LEU A 93 -14.58 1.13 -6.59
C LEU A 93 -15.90 1.85 -6.33
N ALA A 94 -15.97 3.16 -6.58
CA ALA A 94 -17.18 3.93 -6.28
C ALA A 94 -18.35 3.51 -7.16
N SER A 95 -18.08 3.22 -8.44
CA SER A 95 -19.09 2.69 -9.37
C SER A 95 -19.59 1.32 -8.92
N TYR A 96 -18.67 0.40 -8.58
CA TYR A 96 -19.02 -0.94 -8.12
C TYR A 96 -19.79 -0.95 -6.80
N LEU A 97 -19.53 0.02 -5.92
CA LEU A 97 -20.15 0.10 -4.59
C LEU A 97 -21.34 1.05 -4.53
N LYS A 98 -21.71 1.72 -5.63
CA LYS A 98 -22.77 2.73 -5.68
C LYS A 98 -24.09 2.23 -5.08
N LYS A 99 -24.46 0.97 -5.35
CA LYS A 99 -25.70 0.34 -4.84
C LYS A 99 -25.80 0.28 -3.32
N PHE A 100 -24.68 0.42 -2.60
CA PHE A 100 -24.63 0.35 -1.14
C PHE A 100 -24.69 1.73 -0.47
N ASN A 101 -24.66 2.84 -1.24
CA ASN A 101 -24.74 4.22 -0.72
C ASN A 101 -23.73 4.51 0.41
N LEU A 102 -22.49 4.06 0.23
CA LEU A 102 -21.44 4.24 1.24
C LEU A 102 -20.88 5.66 1.20
N THR A 103 -20.60 6.23 2.37
CA THR A 103 -19.93 7.54 2.50
C THR A 103 -18.45 7.41 2.86
N LYS A 104 -18.08 6.31 3.54
CA LYS A 104 -16.71 6.03 3.98
C LYS A 104 -16.42 4.53 3.89
N ILE A 105 -15.20 4.17 3.48
CA ILE A 105 -14.73 2.78 3.41
C ILE A 105 -13.23 2.69 3.65
N ILE A 106 -12.73 1.59 4.22
CA ILE A 106 -11.30 1.29 4.28
C ILE A 106 -11.00 0.27 3.19
N TYR A 107 -10.20 0.66 2.19
CA TYR A 107 -9.61 -0.31 1.26
C TYR A 107 -8.35 -0.92 1.87
N LEU A 108 -8.22 -2.24 1.72
CA LEU A 108 -7.10 -3.04 2.19
C LEU A 108 -6.64 -3.98 1.05
N ASP A 109 -5.33 -4.06 0.80
CA ASP A 109 -4.75 -5.16 0.03
C ASP A 109 -4.92 -6.51 0.76
N ILE A 110 -4.61 -7.63 0.09
CA ILE A 110 -4.75 -8.96 0.70
C ILE A 110 -3.53 -9.36 1.53
N ASP A 111 -2.35 -8.86 1.18
CA ASP A 111 -1.07 -9.19 1.80
C ASP A 111 -0.75 -8.34 3.05
N ILE A 112 -1.77 -8.11 3.87
CA ILE A 112 -1.69 -7.41 5.15
C ILE A 112 -2.18 -8.31 6.26
N LEU A 113 -1.67 -8.07 7.47
CA LEU A 113 -2.23 -8.64 8.70
C LEU A 113 -2.58 -7.52 9.65
N VAL A 114 -3.80 -7.58 10.18
CA VAL A 114 -4.27 -6.67 11.22
C VAL A 114 -3.93 -7.24 12.59
N ASN A 115 -3.14 -6.50 13.35
CA ASN A 115 -2.59 -6.87 14.65
C ASN A 115 -3.22 -6.05 15.79
N HIS A 116 -3.92 -4.95 15.49
CA HIS A 116 -4.62 -4.12 16.46
C HIS A 116 -5.88 -3.48 15.87
N SER A 117 -6.77 -2.96 16.73
CA SER A 117 -7.99 -2.25 16.36
C SER A 117 -7.80 -1.25 15.22
N LEU A 118 -8.75 -1.30 14.28
CA LEU A 118 -8.90 -0.33 13.19
C LEU A 118 -9.88 0.80 13.52
N LEU A 119 -10.52 0.78 14.68
CA LEU A 119 -11.50 1.79 15.06
C LEU A 119 -10.91 3.21 15.06
N PRO A 120 -9.67 3.46 15.55
CA PRO A 120 -9.05 4.78 15.41
C PRO A 120 -8.79 5.20 13.96
N LEU A 121 -8.45 4.25 13.07
CA LEU A 121 -8.30 4.53 11.65
C LEU A 121 -9.65 4.94 11.04
N TRP A 122 -10.69 4.14 11.28
CA TRP A 122 -12.05 4.40 10.79
C TRP A 122 -12.60 5.77 11.25
N ASN A 123 -12.32 6.13 12.51
CA ASN A 123 -12.75 7.39 13.12
C ASN A 123 -11.88 8.58 12.72
N THR A 124 -10.82 8.37 11.92
CA THR A 124 -10.03 9.48 11.40
C THR A 124 -10.92 10.39 10.55
N ASP A 125 -10.94 11.66 10.90
CA ASP A 125 -11.58 12.71 10.13
C ASP A 125 -10.69 13.08 8.93
N LEU A 126 -11.20 12.90 7.72
CA LEU A 126 -10.50 13.26 6.50
C LEU A 126 -10.70 14.75 6.13
N GLY A 127 -11.63 15.45 6.78
CA GLY A 127 -12.06 16.78 6.37
C GLY A 127 -12.53 16.76 4.92
N ASN A 128 -11.99 17.65 4.10
CA ASN A 128 -12.26 17.73 2.67
C ASN A 128 -11.34 16.84 1.81
N LYS A 129 -10.56 15.94 2.41
CA LYS A 129 -9.69 15.03 1.65
C LYS A 129 -10.46 13.81 1.17
N ALA A 130 -10.22 13.41 -0.08
CA ALA A 130 -10.82 12.21 -0.66
C ALA A 130 -10.27 10.92 -0.04
N ILE A 131 -8.99 10.93 0.35
CA ILE A 131 -8.35 9.76 0.94
C ILE A 131 -7.49 10.10 2.15
N GLY A 132 -7.35 9.12 3.04
CA GLY A 132 -6.26 8.98 3.99
C GLY A 132 -5.35 7.83 3.55
N ALA A 133 -4.04 8.06 3.47
CA ALA A 133 -3.06 7.04 3.07
C ALA A 133 -1.76 7.20 3.84
N CYS A 134 -0.96 6.14 3.92
CA CYS A 134 0.33 6.19 4.61
C CYS A 134 1.47 6.53 3.66
N TYR A 135 2.43 7.32 4.15
CA TYR A 135 3.67 7.64 3.47
C TYR A 135 4.46 6.39 3.06
N ASP A 136 4.97 6.34 1.81
CA ASP A 136 5.84 5.25 1.35
C ASP A 136 7.32 5.65 1.43
N ALA A 137 7.98 5.18 2.48
CA ALA A 137 9.39 5.47 2.73
C ALA A 137 10.35 4.93 1.64
N PHE A 138 9.95 3.94 0.85
CA PHE A 138 10.83 3.35 -0.16
C PHE A 138 11.07 4.32 -1.31
N ILE A 139 9.99 4.77 -1.95
CA ILE A 139 10.03 5.67 -3.10
C ILE A 139 10.72 6.98 -2.72
N GLU A 140 10.29 7.57 -1.61
CA GLU A 140 10.79 8.86 -1.15
C GLU A 140 12.26 8.82 -0.72
N SER A 141 12.73 7.70 -0.15
CA SER A 141 14.15 7.55 0.18
C SER A 141 15.05 7.39 -1.05
N GLN A 142 14.56 6.73 -2.11
CA GLN A 142 15.28 6.66 -3.38
C GLN A 142 15.43 8.04 -4.01
N GLU A 143 14.39 8.87 -3.93
CA GLU A 143 14.45 10.26 -4.43
C GLU A 143 15.48 11.08 -3.69
N LYS A 144 15.48 11.04 -2.35
CA LYS A 144 16.46 11.79 -1.56
C LYS A 144 17.89 11.37 -1.91
N SER A 145 18.14 10.06 -2.06
CA SER A 145 19.47 9.56 -2.43
C SER A 145 19.89 10.01 -3.82
N LYS A 146 19.00 9.95 -4.82
CA LYS A 146 19.28 10.41 -6.18
C LYS A 146 19.52 11.92 -6.22
N ARG A 147 18.68 12.72 -5.57
CA ARG A 147 18.87 14.18 -5.45
C ARG A 147 20.22 14.55 -4.86
N MET A 148 20.63 13.90 -3.77
CA MET A 148 21.95 14.14 -3.17
C MET A 148 23.10 13.77 -4.12
N SER A 149 23.02 12.62 -4.80
CA SER A 149 24.03 12.27 -5.82
C SER A 149 24.06 13.28 -6.97
N SER A 150 22.90 13.72 -7.44
CA SER A 150 22.73 14.67 -8.53
C SER A 150 23.34 16.03 -8.18
N GLN A 151 23.12 16.52 -6.96
CA GLN A 151 23.70 17.75 -6.45
C GLN A 151 25.23 17.66 -6.34
N SER A 152 25.76 16.54 -5.83
CA SER A 152 27.21 16.34 -5.74
C SER A 152 27.89 16.34 -7.12
N VAL A 153 27.26 15.73 -8.13
CA VAL A 153 27.75 15.74 -9.52
C VAL A 153 27.66 17.14 -10.12
N SER A 154 26.56 17.86 -9.90
CA SER A 154 26.43 19.24 -10.39
C SER A 154 27.49 20.17 -9.78
N GLN A 155 27.79 20.02 -8.48
CA GLN A 155 28.79 20.82 -7.79
C GLN A 155 30.21 20.52 -8.29
N SER A 156 30.55 19.24 -8.51
CA SER A 156 31.86 18.86 -9.02
C SER A 156 32.06 19.36 -10.46
N VAL A 157 31.04 19.21 -11.32
CA VAL A 157 31.10 19.69 -12.70
C VAL A 157 31.20 21.23 -12.75
N SER A 158 30.39 21.95 -11.96
CA SER A 158 30.48 23.41 -11.89
C SER A 158 31.85 23.88 -11.39
N GLN A 159 32.45 23.21 -10.41
CA GLN A 159 33.82 23.51 -9.96
C GLN A 159 34.84 23.31 -11.08
N SER A 160 34.80 22.18 -11.80
CA SER A 160 35.75 21.90 -12.88
C SER A 160 35.61 22.89 -14.06
N VAL A 161 34.38 23.25 -14.44
CA VAL A 161 34.11 24.16 -15.56
C VAL A 161 34.46 25.60 -15.21
N SER A 162 34.28 26.02 -13.95
CA SER A 162 34.65 27.36 -13.48
C SER A 162 36.16 27.64 -13.50
N GLN A 163 36.99 26.59 -13.51
CA GLN A 163 38.44 26.70 -13.54
C GLN A 163 39.03 26.74 -14.97
N SER A 164 38.23 26.44 -16.00
CA SER A 164 38.73 26.14 -17.35
C SER A 164 38.09 26.94 -18.47
N VAL A 165 37.00 27.67 -18.23
CA VAL A 165 36.25 28.39 -19.27
C VAL A 165 35.77 29.76 -18.78
N SER A 166 35.42 30.66 -19.71
CA SER A 166 34.88 31.99 -19.41
C SER A 166 33.54 31.92 -18.67
N GLN A 167 33.26 32.91 -17.82
CA GLN A 167 32.09 32.96 -16.92
C GLN A 167 30.75 32.71 -17.62
N SER A 168 30.55 33.23 -18.84
CA SER A 168 29.31 33.06 -19.60
C SER A 168 29.10 31.62 -20.07
N VAL A 169 30.17 30.90 -20.39
CA VAL A 169 30.13 29.48 -20.75
C VAL A 169 29.98 28.62 -19.51
N SER A 170 30.63 28.96 -18.40
CA SER A 170 30.44 28.25 -17.13
C SER A 170 28.99 28.34 -16.62
N GLN A 171 28.33 29.48 -16.83
CA GLN A 171 26.91 29.66 -16.47
C GLN A 171 25.97 28.83 -17.35
N SER A 172 26.16 28.83 -18.67
CA SER A 172 25.33 28.06 -19.60
C SER A 172 25.52 26.54 -19.45
N VAL A 173 26.76 26.10 -19.19
CA VAL A 173 27.08 24.70 -18.89
C VAL A 173 26.50 24.30 -17.53
N SER A 174 26.61 25.15 -16.49
CA SER A 174 26.00 24.85 -15.20
C SER A 174 24.47 24.77 -15.27
N GLN A 175 23.82 25.62 -16.09
CA GLN A 175 22.38 25.53 -16.34
C GLN A 175 21.98 24.25 -17.08
N SER A 176 22.70 23.87 -18.14
CA SER A 176 22.40 22.66 -18.92
C SER A 176 22.73 21.37 -18.16
N VAL A 177 23.78 21.37 -17.33
CA VAL A 177 24.08 20.29 -16.38
C VAL A 177 23.00 20.21 -15.32
N SER A 178 22.57 21.33 -14.72
CA SER A 178 21.48 21.33 -13.74
C SER A 178 20.16 20.80 -14.34
N GLN A 179 19.86 21.14 -15.59
CA GLN A 179 18.69 20.64 -16.32
C GLN A 179 18.79 19.14 -16.64
N SER A 180 19.94 18.65 -17.10
CA SER A 180 20.13 17.21 -17.39
C SER A 180 20.23 16.35 -16.12
N VAL A 181 20.80 16.89 -15.04
CA VAL A 181 20.90 16.26 -13.72
C VAL A 181 19.54 16.24 -13.01
N SER A 182 18.65 17.21 -13.29
CA SER A 182 17.24 17.20 -12.81
C SER A 182 16.37 16.10 -13.43
N GLN A 183 16.88 15.39 -14.44
CA GLN A 183 16.08 14.55 -15.34
C GLN A 183 15.85 13.09 -14.89
N SER A 184 15.93 12.74 -13.60
CA SER A 184 15.50 11.37 -13.18
C SER A 184 14.94 11.20 -11.76
N ASP A 185 14.23 12.21 -11.26
CA ASP A 185 13.33 12.02 -10.13
C ASP A 185 12.06 11.28 -10.57
N TYR A 186 11.74 10.17 -9.91
CA TYR A 186 10.59 9.33 -10.26
C TYR A 186 9.27 10.12 -10.17
N LYS A 187 9.08 10.92 -9.11
CA LYS A 187 7.94 11.83 -8.99
C LYS A 187 7.87 12.90 -10.08
N THR A 188 9.02 13.40 -10.56
CA THR A 188 9.05 14.36 -11.68
C THR A 188 8.55 13.72 -12.96
N LYS A 189 8.90 12.44 -13.22
CA LYS A 189 8.35 11.68 -14.36
C LYS A 189 6.83 11.50 -14.26
N LEU A 190 6.30 11.45 -13.04
CA LEU A 190 4.87 11.38 -12.76
C LEU A 190 4.21 12.77 -12.63
N HIS A 191 4.93 13.87 -12.90
CA HIS A 191 4.45 15.25 -12.70
C HIS A 191 3.82 15.51 -11.32
N LEU A 192 4.33 14.84 -10.30
CA LEU A 192 3.85 15.02 -8.94
C LEU A 192 4.41 16.34 -8.35
N PRO A 193 3.58 17.15 -7.68
CA PRO A 193 4.04 18.37 -7.02
C PRO A 193 5.17 18.07 -6.02
N ASN A 194 6.15 18.97 -5.91
CA ASN A 194 7.24 18.81 -4.94
C ASN A 194 6.77 18.78 -3.47
N THR A 195 5.57 19.31 -3.21
CA THR A 195 4.92 19.30 -1.90
C THR A 195 4.20 17.98 -1.59
N HIS A 196 3.99 17.14 -2.61
CA HIS A 196 3.35 15.84 -2.46
C HIS A 196 4.38 14.81 -1.99
N PHE A 197 4.01 14.00 -1.00
CA PHE A 197 4.75 12.82 -0.61
C PHE A 197 4.05 11.57 -1.13
N TYR A 198 4.82 10.68 -1.74
CA TYR A 198 4.31 9.45 -2.31
C TYR A 198 3.73 8.56 -1.20
N PHE A 199 2.51 8.07 -1.37
CA PHE A 199 1.83 7.17 -0.45
C PHE A 199 1.71 5.76 -1.00
N ASN A 200 1.64 4.79 -0.09
CA ASN A 200 1.38 3.39 -0.42
C ASN A 200 -0.13 3.15 -0.61
N ALA A 201 -0.52 2.45 -1.67
CA ALA A 201 -1.93 2.24 -2.02
C ALA A 201 -2.61 1.07 -1.30
N GLY A 202 -1.88 0.24 -0.54
CA GLY A 202 -2.44 -0.97 0.06
C GLY A 202 -3.29 -0.76 1.30
N VAL A 203 -3.31 0.46 1.85
CA VAL A 203 -4.24 0.86 2.90
C VAL A 203 -4.72 2.27 2.61
N LEU A 204 -6.02 2.40 2.32
CA LEU A 204 -6.66 3.69 2.04
C LEU A 204 -7.91 3.83 2.90
N LEU A 205 -8.00 4.90 3.66
CA LEU A 205 -9.27 5.38 4.22
C LEU A 205 -9.93 6.28 3.18
N ILE A 206 -11.08 5.92 2.67
CA ILE A 206 -11.67 6.59 1.51
C ILE A 206 -12.94 7.31 1.94
N ASN A 207 -13.01 8.61 1.65
CA ASN A 207 -14.24 9.37 1.60
C ASN A 207 -14.89 9.12 0.23
N VAL A 208 -15.91 8.26 0.20
CA VAL A 208 -16.51 7.78 -1.05
C VAL A 208 -17.16 8.94 -1.82
N VAL A 209 -17.76 9.90 -1.11
CA VAL A 209 -18.40 11.07 -1.73
C VAL A 209 -17.37 11.96 -2.44
N GLU A 210 -16.23 12.22 -1.80
CA GLU A 210 -15.15 12.99 -2.42
C GLU A 210 -14.42 12.19 -3.52
N TRP A 211 -14.31 10.88 -3.36
CA TRP A 211 -13.75 9.99 -4.39
C TRP A 211 -14.59 10.01 -5.67
N GLU A 212 -15.92 9.97 -5.58
CA GLU A 212 -16.83 10.07 -6.73
C GLU A 212 -16.64 11.38 -7.49
N LYS A 213 -16.56 12.52 -6.79
CA LYS A 213 -16.26 13.84 -7.38
C LYS A 213 -14.91 13.88 -8.08
N CYS A 214 -13.97 13.01 -7.70
CA CYS A 214 -12.65 12.97 -8.34
C CYS A 214 -12.67 12.31 -9.72
N HIS A 215 -13.73 11.59 -10.13
CA HIS A 215 -13.79 10.84 -11.39
C HIS A 215 -12.53 9.99 -11.62
N VAL A 216 -12.20 9.17 -10.62
CA VAL A 216 -10.90 8.47 -10.53
C VAL A 216 -10.66 7.55 -11.72
N PHE A 217 -11.67 6.78 -12.12
CA PHE A 217 -11.52 5.83 -13.22
C PHE A 217 -11.27 6.54 -14.56
N GLU A 218 -12.04 7.58 -14.87
CA GLU A 218 -11.86 8.38 -16.08
C GLU A 218 -10.49 9.06 -16.10
N LYS A 219 -10.08 9.67 -14.98
CA LYS A 219 -8.74 10.25 -14.86
C LYS A 219 -7.64 9.22 -14.97
N SER A 220 -7.87 7.98 -14.50
CA SER A 220 -6.91 6.88 -14.65
C SER A 220 -6.69 6.55 -16.12
N LEU A 221 -7.75 6.48 -16.93
CA LEU A 221 -7.66 6.24 -18.37
C LEU A 221 -6.92 7.38 -19.08
N GLN A 222 -7.24 8.63 -18.76
CA GLN A 222 -6.55 9.81 -19.29
C GLN A 222 -5.05 9.80 -18.94
N TRP A 223 -4.73 9.43 -17.70
CA TRP A 223 -3.34 9.33 -17.25
C TRP A 223 -2.57 8.24 -17.99
N ILE A 224 -3.20 7.09 -18.24
CA ILE A 224 -2.59 6.01 -19.02
C ILE A 224 -2.31 6.45 -20.46
N GLU A 225 -3.26 7.13 -21.11
CA GLU A 225 -3.02 7.70 -22.43
C GLU A 225 -1.90 8.73 -22.43
N TYR A 226 -1.86 9.60 -21.42
CA TYR A 226 -0.81 10.59 -21.25
C TYR A 226 0.57 9.93 -21.15
N CYS A 227 0.73 8.93 -20.28
CA CYS A 227 1.99 8.20 -20.15
C CYS A 227 2.40 7.52 -21.46
N LYS A 228 1.46 6.90 -22.17
CA LYS A 228 1.72 6.28 -23.49
C LYS A 228 2.23 7.31 -24.51
N ARG A 229 1.59 8.48 -24.61
CA ARG A 229 1.99 9.55 -25.53
C ARG A 229 3.37 10.15 -25.22
N ASN A 230 3.76 10.16 -23.95
CA ASN A 230 5.02 10.75 -23.49
C ASN A 230 6.12 9.72 -23.20
N ASN A 231 5.92 8.46 -23.56
CA ASN A 231 6.85 7.35 -23.29
C ASN A 231 7.28 7.26 -21.81
N ILE A 232 6.33 7.48 -20.90
CA ILE A 232 6.56 7.39 -19.45
C ILE A 232 6.28 5.95 -19.00
N GLU A 233 7.31 5.30 -18.45
CA GLU A 233 7.22 3.94 -17.93
C GLU A 233 6.60 3.89 -16.52
N PHE A 234 5.68 2.94 -16.29
CA PHE A 234 5.04 2.70 -14.99
C PHE A 234 5.87 1.75 -14.13
N LEU A 235 6.27 2.15 -12.92
CA LEU A 235 6.96 1.23 -12.01
C LEU A 235 6.04 0.61 -10.97
N TYR A 236 4.95 1.30 -10.57
CA TYR A 236 4.09 0.87 -9.46
C TYR A 236 2.58 0.88 -9.79
N GLN A 237 2.23 0.83 -11.08
CA GLN A 237 0.87 0.50 -11.55
C GLN A 237 -0.24 1.43 -10.99
N ASP A 238 -1.28 0.88 -10.35
CA ASP A 238 -2.40 1.64 -9.79
C ASP A 238 -1.95 2.63 -8.72
N GLN A 239 -0.88 2.34 -7.99
CA GLN A 239 -0.34 3.22 -6.98
C GLN A 239 0.18 4.54 -7.58
N ASP A 240 0.82 4.49 -8.76
CA ASP A 240 1.26 5.71 -9.46
C ASP A 240 0.08 6.58 -9.87
N ILE A 241 -0.96 5.94 -10.41
CA ILE A 241 -2.19 6.61 -10.84
C ILE A 241 -2.88 7.28 -9.66
N LEU A 242 -2.98 6.60 -8.52
CA LEU A 242 -3.59 7.15 -7.32
C LEU A 242 -2.78 8.32 -6.76
N ASN A 243 -1.45 8.23 -6.74
CA ASN A 243 -0.61 9.35 -6.30
C ASN A 243 -0.77 10.56 -7.24
N ALA A 244 -0.86 10.35 -8.56
CA ALA A 244 -1.11 11.41 -9.53
C ALA A 244 -2.46 12.09 -9.33
N ILE A 245 -3.54 11.31 -9.17
CA ILE A 245 -4.90 11.83 -9.02
C ILE A 245 -5.08 12.54 -7.67
N PHE A 246 -4.53 11.98 -6.59
CA PHE A 246 -4.75 12.46 -5.23
C PHE A 246 -3.63 13.32 -4.67
N ALA A 247 -2.70 13.80 -5.51
CA ALA A 247 -1.52 14.54 -5.08
C ALA A 247 -1.81 15.66 -4.06
N ASN A 248 -2.90 16.41 -4.28
CA ASN A 248 -3.37 17.51 -3.43
C ASN A 248 -4.58 17.13 -2.55
N ASN A 249 -5.06 15.89 -2.65
CA ASN A 249 -6.33 15.43 -2.07
C ASN A 249 -6.14 14.18 -1.17
N VAL A 250 -5.03 14.16 -0.43
CA VAL A 250 -4.65 13.11 0.53
C VAL A 250 -4.41 13.69 1.92
N LYS A 251 -4.85 12.96 2.94
CA LYS A 251 -4.42 13.12 4.34
C LYS A 251 -3.42 12.01 4.68
N TYR A 252 -2.22 12.36 5.14
CA TYR A 252 -1.25 11.35 5.53
C TYR A 252 -1.60 10.75 6.89
N LEU A 253 -1.63 9.43 6.96
CA LEU A 253 -1.93 8.64 8.14
C LEU A 253 -0.65 8.20 8.85
N ASP A 254 -0.77 7.89 10.14
CA ASP A 254 0.30 7.28 10.93
C ASP A 254 0.72 5.93 10.32
N LEU A 255 2.03 5.69 10.21
CA LEU A 255 2.59 4.47 9.58
C LEU A 255 2.18 3.19 10.30
N ARG A 256 1.65 3.26 11.53
CA ARG A 256 1.08 2.10 12.23
C ARG A 256 -0.05 1.43 11.44
N TYR A 257 -0.70 2.16 10.54
CA TYR A 257 -1.80 1.65 9.70
C TYR A 257 -1.32 1.12 8.36
N ASN A 258 -0.04 1.20 8.02
CA ASN A 258 0.53 0.56 6.82
C ASN A 258 2.03 0.32 7.03
N PHE A 259 2.36 -0.59 7.95
CA PHE A 259 3.74 -0.77 8.38
C PHE A 259 4.47 -1.78 7.49
N THR A 260 5.33 -1.28 6.61
CA THR A 260 6.08 -2.08 5.63
C THR A 260 7.51 -2.41 6.09
N ALA A 261 8.18 -3.33 5.40
CA ALA A 261 9.61 -3.62 5.63
C ALA A 261 10.49 -2.38 5.41
N ASN A 262 10.08 -1.48 4.51
CA ASN A 262 10.78 -0.24 4.22
C ASN A 262 10.62 0.76 5.37
N ALA A 263 9.40 0.92 5.91
CA ALA A 263 9.17 1.69 7.13
C ALA A 263 10.00 1.17 8.31
N LEU A 264 10.05 -0.15 8.52
CA LEU A 264 10.89 -0.77 9.54
C LEU A 264 12.37 -0.42 9.38
N ASN A 265 12.91 -0.56 8.17
CA ASN A 265 14.31 -0.26 7.89
C ASN A 265 14.61 1.23 8.08
N ARG A 266 13.67 2.11 7.70
CA ARG A 266 13.78 3.56 7.86
C ARG A 266 13.82 3.96 9.34
N LEU A 267 12.90 3.45 10.16
CA LEU A 267 12.85 3.74 11.60
C LEU A 267 14.08 3.23 12.37
N LYS A 268 14.74 2.16 11.88
CA LYS A 268 15.96 1.63 12.49
C LYS A 268 17.21 2.43 12.15
N ARG A 269 17.25 3.07 10.98
CA ARG A 269 18.44 3.74 10.46
C ARG A 269 18.45 5.24 10.76
N VAL A 270 17.28 5.85 10.90
CA VAL A 270 17.15 7.31 10.96
C VAL A 270 16.51 7.73 12.27
N SER A 271 17.18 8.66 12.95
CA SER A 271 16.77 9.15 14.25
C SER A 271 15.43 9.90 14.15
N LYS A 272 14.66 9.97 15.24
CA LYS A 272 13.34 10.63 15.25
C LYS A 272 13.40 12.11 14.85
N LYS A 273 14.53 12.79 15.11
CA LYS A 273 14.72 14.21 14.77
C LYS A 273 14.92 14.46 13.27
N GLU A 274 15.38 13.45 12.52
CA GLU A 274 15.69 13.57 11.08
C GLU A 274 14.58 13.02 10.18
N ARG A 275 13.53 12.46 10.79
CA ARG A 275 12.35 11.96 10.09
C ARG A 275 11.42 13.11 9.73
N ASN A 276 10.76 12.99 8.59
CA ASN A 276 9.68 13.90 8.25
C ASN A 276 8.43 13.59 9.11
N GLN A 277 7.50 14.54 9.18
CA GLN A 277 6.31 14.46 10.04
C GLN A 277 5.38 13.27 9.72
N TYR A 278 5.46 12.68 8.53
CA TYR A 278 4.63 11.56 8.08
C TYR A 278 5.31 10.19 8.29
N GLU A 279 6.52 10.17 8.86
CA GLU A 279 7.28 8.95 9.14
C GLU A 279 7.11 8.44 10.59
N GLU A 280 6.10 8.93 11.31
CA GLU A 280 5.80 8.43 12.65
C GLU A 280 4.98 7.15 12.60
N ALA A 281 5.34 6.19 13.45
CA ALA A 281 4.61 4.93 13.65
C ALA A 281 4.25 4.79 15.14
N THR A 282 3.00 5.06 15.50
CA THR A 282 2.54 4.91 16.89
C THR A 282 2.31 3.44 17.24
N MET A 283 2.89 2.98 18.35
CA MET A 283 2.77 1.59 18.80
C MET A 283 1.48 1.36 19.63
N PRO A 284 0.94 0.12 19.66
CA PRO A 284 1.34 -1.03 18.85
C PRO A 284 0.98 -0.86 17.37
N LEU A 285 1.72 -1.54 16.49
CA LEU A 285 1.41 -1.54 15.06
C LEU A 285 0.03 -2.15 14.81
N ALA A 286 -0.80 -1.46 14.03
CA ALA A 286 -2.17 -1.90 13.74
C ALA A 286 -2.22 -2.79 12.50
N ILE A 287 -1.52 -2.40 11.42
CA ILE A 287 -1.52 -3.13 10.15
C ILE A 287 -0.06 -3.36 9.70
N ILE A 288 0.31 -4.61 9.45
CA ILE A 288 1.63 -5.00 8.95
C ILE A 288 1.45 -5.42 7.50
N HIS A 289 2.10 -4.71 6.58
CA HIS A 289 1.94 -4.88 5.15
C HIS A 289 3.16 -5.57 4.53
N TYR A 290 2.94 -6.74 3.95
CA TYR A 290 3.95 -7.62 3.37
C TYR A 290 4.21 -7.30 1.88
N VAL A 291 4.48 -6.02 1.60
CA VAL A 291 4.79 -5.50 0.26
C VAL A 291 5.91 -6.27 -0.45
N GLY A 292 5.83 -6.32 -1.78
CA GLY A 292 6.82 -7.01 -2.62
C GLY A 292 6.63 -8.53 -2.65
N PRO A 293 7.63 -9.31 -3.10
CA PRO A 293 7.42 -10.73 -3.44
C PRO A 293 7.38 -11.69 -2.23
N LYS A 294 7.81 -11.26 -1.04
CA LYS A 294 7.93 -12.13 0.14
C LYS A 294 6.77 -11.90 1.10
N LYS A 295 5.71 -12.70 0.93
CA LYS A 295 4.45 -12.60 1.68
C LYS A 295 4.49 -13.36 3.00
N SER A 296 3.58 -13.06 3.93
CA SER A 296 3.54 -13.67 5.28
C SER A 296 3.35 -15.20 5.26
N TRP A 297 2.69 -15.72 4.22
CA TRP A 297 2.49 -17.15 3.96
C TRP A 297 3.70 -17.87 3.33
N HIS A 298 4.74 -17.15 2.91
CA HIS A 298 5.96 -17.76 2.39
C HIS A 298 6.92 -18.14 3.52
N GLU A 299 7.60 -19.28 3.43
CA GLU A 299 8.57 -19.79 4.38
C GLU A 299 9.71 -18.79 4.59
N LYS A 300 10.21 -18.21 3.50
CA LYS A 300 11.35 -17.28 3.52
C LYS A 300 11.01 -15.87 4.00
N CYS A 301 9.74 -15.59 4.34
CA CYS A 301 9.38 -14.31 4.92
C CYS A 301 10.00 -14.14 6.31
N SER A 302 10.54 -12.94 6.56
CA SER A 302 11.12 -12.57 7.85
C SER A 302 10.60 -11.23 8.36
N MET A 303 9.57 -10.68 7.73
CA MET A 303 8.94 -9.45 8.18
C MET A 303 8.24 -9.70 9.53
N LEU A 304 8.06 -8.62 10.30
CA LEU A 304 7.43 -8.68 11.63
C LEU A 304 6.09 -9.41 11.57
N LYS A 305 5.73 -10.11 12.65
CA LYS A 305 4.43 -10.79 12.81
C LYS A 305 4.12 -11.86 11.75
N ALA A 306 5.07 -12.30 10.92
CA ALA A 306 4.80 -13.32 9.90
C ALA A 306 4.28 -14.65 10.47
N ASN A 307 4.57 -14.95 11.75
CA ASN A 307 4.00 -16.12 12.44
C ASN A 307 2.49 -15.99 12.70
N LEU A 308 1.95 -14.77 12.79
CA LEU A 308 0.52 -14.53 12.99
C LEU A 308 -0.29 -15.12 11.84
N PHE A 309 0.19 -15.01 10.60
CA PHE A 309 -0.46 -15.63 9.45
C PHE A 309 -0.62 -17.13 9.64
N CYS A 310 0.45 -17.84 10.00
CA CYS A 310 0.39 -19.29 10.21
C CYS A 310 -0.59 -19.67 11.33
N HIS A 311 -0.65 -18.87 12.39
CA HIS A 311 -1.57 -19.10 13.51
C HIS A 311 -3.03 -18.91 13.09
N LEU A 312 -3.34 -17.83 12.38
CA LEU A 312 -4.69 -17.55 11.89
C LEU A 312 -5.14 -18.57 10.84
N PHE A 313 -4.25 -18.99 9.94
CA PHE A 313 -4.56 -20.03 8.95
C PHE A 313 -4.94 -21.36 9.62
N GLN A 314 -4.32 -21.70 10.76
CA GLN A 314 -4.68 -22.89 11.54
C GLN A 314 -6.01 -22.78 12.29
N GLN A 315 -6.55 -21.57 12.45
CA GLN A 315 -7.83 -21.29 13.10
C GLN A 315 -9.00 -21.26 12.11
N LEU A 316 -8.72 -21.33 10.81
CA LEU A 316 -9.76 -21.52 9.79
C LEU A 316 -10.42 -22.88 10.01
N GLU A 317 -11.72 -22.88 10.30
CA GLU A 317 -12.51 -24.10 10.51
C GLU A 317 -12.94 -24.69 9.17
N ASN A 318 -12.53 -25.93 8.87
CA ASN A 318 -12.91 -26.64 7.64
C ASN A 318 -12.65 -25.85 6.32
N PRO A 319 -11.46 -25.26 6.11
CA PRO A 319 -11.15 -24.59 4.85
C PRO A 319 -11.17 -25.58 3.67
N PRO A 320 -11.39 -25.10 2.43
CA PRO A 320 -11.27 -25.93 1.23
C PRO A 320 -9.97 -26.74 1.22
N LYS A 321 -10.03 -28.03 0.87
CA LYS A 321 -8.92 -28.99 1.03
C LYS A 321 -7.68 -28.63 0.21
N GLU A 322 -7.90 -27.90 -0.88
CA GLU A 322 -6.88 -27.36 -1.78
C GLU A 322 -6.13 -26.15 -1.19
N TRP A 323 -6.69 -25.49 -0.16
CA TRP A 323 -6.03 -24.38 0.51
C TRP A 323 -4.84 -24.89 1.32
N LYS A 324 -3.66 -24.71 0.74
CA LYS A 324 -2.37 -25.02 1.35
C LYS A 324 -1.48 -23.78 1.35
N ILE A 325 -0.65 -23.70 2.38
CA ILE A 325 0.38 -22.68 2.54
C ILE A 325 1.75 -23.36 2.66
N GLU A 326 2.83 -22.62 2.44
CA GLU A 326 4.17 -23.18 2.60
C GLU A 326 4.39 -23.67 4.04
N ASN A 327 4.98 -24.85 4.18
CA ASN A 327 5.33 -25.36 5.49
C ASN A 327 6.48 -24.52 6.07
N VAL A 328 6.24 -23.84 7.19
CA VAL A 328 7.26 -23.05 7.88
C VAL A 328 7.87 -23.89 9.02
N PRO A 329 9.15 -24.31 8.92
CA PRO A 329 9.77 -25.15 9.94
C PRO A 329 9.75 -24.49 11.33
N PHE A 330 9.66 -25.29 12.38
CA PHE A 330 9.63 -24.81 13.77
C PHE A 330 10.80 -23.86 14.09
N ILE A 331 12.02 -24.23 13.65
CA ILE A 331 13.23 -23.40 13.81
C ILE A 331 13.06 -22.02 13.16
N ARG A 332 12.36 -21.94 12.01
CA ARG A 332 12.10 -20.67 11.33
C ARG A 332 11.04 -19.85 12.05
N LYS A 333 9.99 -20.48 12.58
CA LYS A 333 9.00 -19.82 13.46
C LYS A 333 9.67 -19.23 14.70
N LEU A 334 10.59 -19.97 15.34
CA LEU A 334 11.36 -19.48 16.49
C LEU A 334 12.25 -18.29 16.12
N LYS A 335 12.96 -18.35 14.98
CA LYS A 335 13.76 -17.22 14.47
C LYS A 335 12.91 -15.97 14.21
N ARG A 336 11.70 -16.13 13.64
CA ARG A 336 10.74 -15.03 13.45
C ARG A 336 10.31 -14.43 14.79
N PHE A 337 9.96 -15.26 15.77
CA PHE A 337 9.58 -14.81 17.12
C PHE A 337 10.72 -14.06 17.82
N ALA A 338 11.93 -14.61 17.82
CA ALA A 338 13.11 -13.95 18.39
C ALA A 338 13.39 -12.61 17.70
N LYS A 339 13.18 -12.53 16.38
CA LYS A 339 13.30 -11.29 15.61
C LYS A 339 12.25 -10.27 16.07
N ASP A 340 10.98 -10.65 16.22
CA ASP A 340 9.93 -9.75 16.70
C ASP A 340 10.23 -9.22 18.11
N LEU A 341 10.67 -10.12 19.02
CA LEU A 341 11.07 -9.74 20.37
C LEU A 341 12.26 -8.78 20.37
N ARG A 342 13.27 -9.03 19.53
CA ARG A 342 14.41 -8.11 19.34
C ARG A 342 13.94 -6.73 18.89
N HIS A 343 12.98 -6.65 17.96
CA HIS A 343 12.48 -5.36 17.50
C HIS A 343 11.71 -4.60 18.58
N LYS A 344 10.92 -5.31 19.39
CA LYS A 344 10.23 -4.74 20.55
C LYS A 344 11.20 -4.22 21.60
N ILE A 345 12.24 -4.97 21.94
CA ILE A 345 13.17 -4.62 23.02
C ILE A 345 14.11 -3.49 22.59
N ILE A 346 14.77 -3.64 21.44
CA ILE A 346 15.84 -2.74 20.98
C ILE A 346 15.27 -1.49 20.30
N TYR A 347 14.36 -1.68 19.35
CA TYR A 347 13.85 -0.57 18.52
C TYR A 347 12.51 -0.01 19.00
N LYS A 348 11.91 -0.61 20.05
CA LYS A 348 10.57 -0.26 20.56
C LYS A 348 9.47 -0.35 19.50
N ILE A 349 9.61 -1.29 18.55
CA ILE A 349 8.63 -1.56 17.47
C ILE A 349 7.91 -2.88 17.77
N TYR A 350 6.58 -2.89 17.94
CA TYR A 350 5.83 -4.08 18.38
C TYR A 350 4.37 -4.20 17.95
#